data_AF-A0A1Z5L8H0-F1
#
_entry.id   AF-A0A1Z5L8H0-F1
#
_cell.length_a   1.000
_cell.length_b   1.000
_cell.length_c   1.000
_cell.angle_alpha   90.00
_cell.angle_beta   90.00
_cell.angle_gamma   90.00
#
_symmetry.space_group_name_H-M   'P 1'
#
loop_
_entity.id
_entity.type
_entity.pdbx_description
1 polymer ?
#
loop_
_entity_poly.entity_id
_entity_poly.type
_entity_poly.pdbx_seq_one_letter_code
_entity_poly.pdbx_strand_id
1 'polypeptide(L)'
;MVKADGKTFHFLSAKCEASHMMRRNPRKITWTVLYRRKHKKGLEEETTKKRTRRTAKFQRAIVGASLNDILAKRNMKPEVRKAQREQAIRAAKEKQRAQKVQKKSAPATAPKSAPKQKAAKPVQVKAPRVG
;
A
#
# COMPACT_ATOMS: atom_id res chain seq x y z
N MET A 1 -8.40 -14.81 48.37
CA MET A 1 -9.88 -14.82 48.30
C MET A 1 -10.32 -15.11 46.87
N VAL A 2 -11.16 -16.12 46.66
CA VAL A 2 -11.80 -16.40 45.36
C VAL A 2 -13.27 -16.02 45.46
N LYS A 3 -13.76 -15.21 44.52
CA LYS A 3 -15.18 -14.84 44.48
C LYS A 3 -16.00 -15.86 43.68
N ALA A 4 -17.32 -15.86 43.87
CA ALA A 4 -18.25 -16.71 43.12
C ALA A 4 -18.19 -16.50 41.59
N ASP A 5 -17.75 -15.32 41.13
CA ASP A 5 -17.52 -15.02 39.71
C ASP A 5 -16.14 -15.49 39.20
N GLY A 6 -15.42 -16.33 39.96
CA GLY A 6 -14.12 -16.90 39.60
C GLY A 6 -12.93 -15.94 39.76
N LYS A 7 -13.16 -14.67 40.12
CA LYS A 7 -12.07 -13.70 40.31
C LYS A 7 -11.29 -13.99 41.58
N THR A 8 -9.96 -14.05 41.44
CA THR A 8 -9.03 -14.28 42.55
C THR A 8 -8.40 -12.96 43.00
N PHE A 9 -8.31 -12.79 44.32
CA PHE A 9 -7.67 -11.66 44.97
C PHE A 9 -6.62 -12.17 45.96
N HIS A 10 -5.41 -11.62 45.86
CA HIS A 10 -4.32 -11.87 46.77
C HIS A 10 -4.16 -10.66 47.70
N PHE A 11 -4.15 -10.91 49.01
CA PHE A 11 -3.97 -9.88 50.04
C PHE A 11 -2.67 -10.15 50.79
N LEU A 12 -1.88 -9.10 51.04
CA LEU A 12 -0.64 -9.18 51.78
C LEU A 12 -0.86 -9.38 53.30
N SER A 13 -1.94 -8.83 53.84
CA SER A 13 -2.26 -8.86 55.27
C SER A 13 -3.76 -8.73 55.51
N ALA A 14 -4.19 -9.05 56.73
CA ALA A 14 -5.59 -8.91 57.17
C ALA A 14 -6.12 -7.47 57.01
N LYS A 15 -5.27 -6.45 57.16
CA LYS A 15 -5.63 -5.04 56.94
C LYS A 15 -6.11 -4.78 55.50
N CYS A 16 -5.42 -5.38 54.53
CA CYS A 16 -5.77 -5.24 53.11
C CYS A 16 -7.08 -5.97 52.80
N GLU A 17 -7.25 -7.18 53.33
CA GLU A 17 -8.45 -7.99 53.17
C GLU A 17 -9.68 -7.33 53.79
N ALA A 18 -9.60 -6.90 55.05
CA ALA A 18 -10.69 -6.21 55.73
C ALA A 18 -11.12 -4.93 55.00
N SER A 19 -10.16 -4.15 54.50
CA SER A 19 -10.45 -2.95 53.71
C SER A 19 -11.17 -3.28 52.40
N HIS A 20 -10.83 -4.41 51.76
CA HIS A 20 -11.50 -4.90 50.56
C HIS A 20 -12.93 -5.37 50.87
N MET A 21 -13.14 -6.09 51.97
CA MET A 21 -14.47 -6.52 52.43
C MET A 21 -15.38 -5.35 52.78
N MET A 22 -14.83 -4.29 53.40
CA MET A 22 -15.51 -3.02 53.63
C MET A 22 -15.74 -2.21 52.33
N ARG A 23 -15.39 -2.75 51.16
CA ARG A 23 -15.57 -2.11 49.84
C ARG A 23 -14.91 -0.73 49.74
N ARG A 24 -13.83 -0.50 50.48
CA ARG A 24 -13.09 0.77 50.43
C ARG A 24 -12.33 0.88 49.11
N ASN A 25 -12.38 2.04 48.46
CA ASN A 25 -11.69 2.25 47.19
C ASN A 25 -10.19 2.48 47.43
N PRO A 26 -9.28 1.62 46.90
CA PRO A 26 -7.85 1.80 47.10
C PRO A 26 -7.34 3.16 46.59
N ARG A 27 -7.99 3.76 45.59
CA ARG A 27 -7.64 5.10 45.08
C ARG A 27 -7.93 6.25 46.04
N LYS A 28 -8.62 6.00 47.16
CA LYS A 28 -8.86 6.94 48.26
C LYS A 28 -8.01 6.63 49.51
N ILE A 29 -7.34 5.48 49.55
CA ILE A 29 -6.51 5.07 50.68
C ILE A 29 -5.05 5.51 50.43
N THR A 30 -4.60 6.47 51.21
CA THR A 30 -3.38 7.27 50.98
C THR A 30 -2.09 6.47 50.83
N TRP A 31 -1.96 5.36 51.56
CA TRP A 31 -0.76 4.52 51.58
C TRP A 31 -0.70 3.50 50.43
N THR A 32 -1.76 3.32 49.64
CA THR A 32 -1.76 2.33 48.56
C THR A 32 -1.00 2.80 47.32
N VAL A 33 -0.44 1.85 46.57
CA VAL A 33 0.22 2.14 45.28
C VAL A 33 -0.73 2.81 44.30
N LEU A 34 -2.00 2.40 44.24
CA LEU A 34 -3.00 3.00 43.35
C LEU A 34 -3.28 4.46 43.69
N TYR A 35 -3.36 4.80 44.97
CA TYR A 35 -3.47 6.19 45.41
C TYR A 35 -2.23 6.98 45.01
N ARG A 36 -1.02 6.46 45.28
CA ARG A 36 0.24 7.14 44.94
C ARG A 36 0.36 7.40 43.44
N ARG A 37 0.03 6.40 42.59
CA ARG A 37 -0.02 6.56 41.12
C ARG A 37 -1.04 7.61 40.68
N LYS A 38 -2.24 7.62 41.25
CA LYS A 38 -3.28 8.61 40.94
C LYS A 38 -2.83 10.04 41.28
N HIS A 39 -2.14 10.21 42.41
CA HIS A 39 -1.69 11.51 42.91
C HIS A 39 -0.24 11.84 42.54
N LYS A 40 0.35 11.11 41.58
CA LYS A 40 1.72 11.31 41.11
C LYS A 40 2.79 11.31 42.22
N LYS A 41 2.53 10.63 43.34
CA LYS A 41 3.48 10.55 44.46
C LYS A 41 4.56 9.52 44.14
N GLY A 42 5.82 9.96 44.12
CA GLY A 42 6.98 9.10 43.86
C GLY A 42 6.97 8.46 42.48
N LEU A 43 6.31 9.09 41.51
CA LEU A 43 6.58 8.85 40.10
C LEU A 43 7.70 9.84 39.73
N GLU A 44 8.89 9.35 39.42
CA GLU A 44 9.83 10.15 38.63
C GLU A 44 9.16 10.38 37.27
N GLU A 45 9.01 11.63 36.86
CA GLU A 45 8.31 12.05 35.64
C GLU A 45 9.01 11.59 34.34
N GLU A 46 10.08 10.81 34.46
CA GLU A 46 10.97 10.38 33.40
C GLU A 46 10.49 9.12 32.66
N THR A 47 9.17 8.88 32.60
CA THR A 47 8.61 8.05 31.52
C THR A 47 8.23 8.93 30.33
N THR A 48 9.24 9.63 29.82
CA THR A 48 9.22 10.37 28.57
C THR A 48 8.78 9.42 27.46
N LYS A 49 7.72 9.80 26.74
CA LYS A 49 7.05 8.99 25.72
C LYS A 49 8.07 8.47 24.70
N LYS A 50 8.19 7.14 24.56
CA LYS A 50 8.98 6.52 23.49
C LYS A 50 8.30 6.71 22.14
N ARG A 51 8.63 7.81 21.44
CA ARG A 51 8.35 7.96 20.01
C ARG A 51 9.60 7.61 19.23
N THR A 52 9.92 6.33 19.15
CA THR A 52 11.29 5.93 18.80
C THR A 52 11.56 5.80 17.31
N ARG A 53 10.59 5.64 16.40
CA ARG A 53 10.92 5.46 14.97
C ARG A 53 9.87 6.02 14.01
N ARG A 54 10.32 6.77 12.99
CA ARG A 54 9.62 7.04 11.73
C ARG A 54 10.54 6.64 10.58
N THR A 55 10.14 5.68 9.77
CA THR A 55 10.97 5.15 8.67
C THR A 55 10.62 5.87 7.36
N ALA A 56 11.61 6.47 6.71
CA ALA A 56 11.50 6.94 5.32
C ALA A 56 12.51 6.18 4.46
N LYS A 57 12.08 5.67 3.30
CA LYS A 57 12.92 4.93 2.34
C LYS A 57 12.85 5.62 0.98
N PHE A 58 13.99 5.83 0.34
CA PHE A 58 14.10 6.48 -0.97
C PHE A 58 14.98 5.71 -1.95
N GLN A 59 14.82 6.04 -3.23
CA GLN A 59 15.13 5.20 -4.39
C GLN A 59 16.61 4.79 -4.56
N ARG A 60 16.80 3.55 -5.00
CA ARG A 60 18.10 2.94 -5.37
C ARG A 60 18.30 3.02 -6.88
N ALA A 61 19.57 3.10 -7.32
CA ALA A 61 19.94 2.96 -8.74
C ALA A 61 19.58 1.56 -9.26
N ILE A 62 19.34 1.46 -10.57
CA ILE A 62 18.99 0.21 -11.25
C ILE A 62 20.09 -0.10 -12.27
N VAL A 63 20.47 -1.36 -12.44
CA VAL A 63 21.43 -1.76 -13.48
C VAL A 63 20.91 -1.28 -14.84
N GLY A 64 21.71 -0.49 -15.57
CA GLY A 64 21.34 0.10 -16.85
C GLY A 64 20.84 1.56 -16.81
N ALA A 65 20.67 2.17 -15.63
CA ALA A 65 20.45 3.62 -15.51
C ALA A 65 21.00 4.13 -14.18
N SER A 66 21.90 5.12 -14.23
CA SER A 66 22.43 5.71 -12.99
C SER A 66 21.32 6.44 -12.22
N LEU A 67 21.48 6.59 -10.91
CA LEU A 67 20.54 7.36 -10.08
C LEU A 67 20.38 8.79 -10.60
N ASN A 68 21.46 9.36 -11.15
CA ASN A 68 21.47 10.71 -11.72
C ASN A 68 20.62 10.79 -13.00
N ASP A 69 20.67 9.76 -13.85
CA ASP A 69 19.83 9.70 -15.05
C ASP A 69 18.34 9.59 -14.69
N ILE A 70 18.04 8.82 -13.64
CA ILE A 70 16.69 8.67 -13.10
C ILE A 70 16.18 10.00 -12.54
N LEU A 71 16.99 10.70 -11.74
CA LEU A 71 16.65 12.00 -11.17
C LEU A 71 16.50 13.08 -12.25
N ALA A 72 17.40 13.12 -13.23
CA ALA A 72 17.35 14.07 -14.35
C ALA A 72 16.07 13.90 -15.16
N LYS A 73 15.71 12.66 -15.53
CA LYS A 73 14.46 12.36 -16.24
C LYS A 73 13.23 12.68 -15.38
N ARG A 74 13.26 12.33 -14.10
CA ARG A 74 12.15 12.58 -13.15
C ARG A 74 11.92 14.07 -12.95
N ASN A 75 12.99 14.86 -12.84
CA ASN A 75 12.91 16.29 -12.53
C ASN A 75 12.73 17.17 -13.78
N MET A 76 12.58 16.59 -14.99
CA MET A 76 12.25 17.38 -16.19
C MET A 76 10.93 18.15 -16.01
N LYS A 77 10.92 19.41 -16.44
CA LYS A 77 9.71 20.25 -16.37
C LYS A 77 8.56 19.62 -17.18
N PRO A 78 7.29 19.72 -16.73
CA PRO A 78 6.14 19.17 -17.43
C PRO A 78 6.02 19.61 -18.89
N GLU A 79 6.43 20.85 -19.19
CA GLU A 79 6.45 21.42 -20.54
C GLU A 79 7.35 20.62 -21.50
N VAL A 80 8.56 20.30 -21.06
CA VAL A 80 9.52 19.48 -21.84
C VAL A 80 8.96 18.08 -22.08
N ARG A 81 8.31 17.49 -21.06
CA ARG A 81 7.66 16.18 -21.20
C ARG A 81 6.49 16.23 -22.19
N LYS A 82 5.70 17.32 -22.19
CA LYS A 82 4.58 17.53 -23.10
C LYS A 82 5.05 17.69 -24.55
N ALA A 83 6.10 18.48 -24.77
CA ALA A 83 6.69 18.67 -26.09
C ALA A 83 7.21 17.34 -26.69
N GLN A 84 7.98 16.56 -25.91
CA GLN A 84 8.45 15.24 -26.34
C GLN A 84 7.29 14.29 -26.68
N ARG A 85 6.21 14.32 -25.88
CA ARG A 85 5.01 13.52 -26.12
C ARG A 85 4.32 13.89 -27.44
N GLU A 86 4.15 15.18 -27.69
CA GLU A 86 3.50 15.68 -28.91
C GLU A 86 4.32 15.35 -30.17
N GLN A 87 5.65 15.49 -30.09
CA GLN A 87 6.57 15.08 -31.16
C GLN A 87 6.46 13.58 -31.45
N ALA A 88 6.45 12.73 -30.41
CA ALA A 88 6.30 11.29 -30.57
C ALA A 88 4.96 10.90 -31.20
N ILE A 89 3.86 11.56 -30.80
CA ILE A 89 2.53 11.34 -31.38
C ILE A 89 2.51 11.72 -32.86
N ARG A 90 3.13 12.87 -33.22
CA ARG A 90 3.21 13.32 -34.61
C ARG A 90 3.98 12.32 -35.47
N ALA A 91 5.17 11.90 -35.02
CA ALA A 91 5.99 10.92 -35.71
C ALA A 91 5.25 9.57 -35.89
N ALA A 92 4.50 9.12 -34.88
CA ALA A 92 3.71 7.90 -34.98
C ALA A 92 2.56 8.02 -36.01
N LYS A 93 1.85 9.16 -36.02
CA LYS A 93 0.78 9.42 -37.00
C LYS A 93 1.33 9.47 -38.42
N GLU A 94 2.48 10.10 -38.63
CA GLU A 94 3.15 10.16 -39.94
C GLU A 94 3.60 8.77 -40.41
N LYS A 95 4.22 7.97 -39.52
CA LYS A 95 4.56 6.57 -39.83
C LYS A 95 3.34 5.73 -40.20
N GLN A 96 2.21 5.88 -39.48
CA GLN A 96 0.98 5.17 -39.84
C GLN A 96 0.39 5.63 -41.17
N ARG A 97 0.45 6.93 -41.48
CA ARG A 97 0.01 7.45 -42.79
C ARG A 97 0.89 6.89 -43.90
N ALA A 98 2.22 6.89 -43.73
CA ALA A 98 3.15 6.31 -44.69
C ALA A 98 2.91 4.81 -44.90
N GLN A 99 2.69 4.04 -43.83
CA GLN A 99 2.32 2.61 -43.93
C GLN A 99 0.99 2.39 -44.62
N LYS A 100 -0.02 3.24 -44.37
CA LYS A 100 -1.32 3.18 -45.06
C LYS A 100 -1.20 3.52 -46.54
N VAL A 101 -0.35 4.49 -46.89
CA VAL A 101 -0.07 4.84 -48.29
C VAL A 101 0.68 3.71 -48.98
N GLN A 102 1.74 3.15 -48.37
CA GLN A 102 2.45 1.97 -48.88
C GLN A 102 1.53 0.76 -49.06
N LYS A 103 0.60 0.52 -48.13
CA LYS A 103 -0.40 -0.55 -48.26
C LYS A 103 -1.44 -0.29 -49.35
N LYS A 104 -1.71 0.97 -49.69
CA LYS A 104 -2.60 1.37 -50.79
C LYS A 104 -1.89 1.47 -52.14
N SER A 105 -0.58 1.70 -52.15
CA SER A 105 0.26 1.79 -53.36
C SER A 105 0.96 0.48 -53.70
N ALA A 106 0.77 -0.58 -52.92
CA ALA A 106 1.09 -1.94 -53.36
C ALA A 106 0.13 -2.30 -54.51
N PRO A 107 0.64 -2.50 -55.74
CA PRO A 107 -0.18 -2.90 -56.86
C PRO A 107 -0.84 -4.25 -56.56
N ALA A 108 -2.08 -4.40 -56.98
CA ALA A 108 -2.72 -5.70 -57.12
C ALA A 108 -1.95 -6.50 -58.18
N THR A 109 -0.86 -7.16 -57.80
CA THR A 109 -0.15 -8.12 -58.66
C THR A 109 0.05 -9.42 -57.91
N ALA A 110 -1.03 -10.20 -57.85
CA ALA A 110 -0.95 -11.64 -58.09
C ALA A 110 -2.31 -12.11 -58.66
N PRO A 111 -2.34 -12.77 -59.83
CA PRO A 111 -3.56 -13.20 -60.49
C PRO A 111 -4.28 -14.28 -59.69
N LYS A 112 -5.62 -14.23 -59.76
CA LYS A 112 -6.53 -15.26 -59.27
C LYS A 112 -6.15 -16.63 -59.85
N SER A 113 -5.62 -17.53 -59.02
CA SER A 113 -5.72 -18.96 -59.26
C SER A 113 -6.93 -19.52 -58.50
N ALA A 114 -7.75 -20.25 -59.25
CA ALA A 114 -9.05 -20.86 -58.99
C ALA A 114 -9.43 -21.32 -57.55
N PRO A 115 -10.74 -21.37 -57.23
CA PRO A 115 -11.25 -21.69 -55.90
C PRO A 115 -11.16 -23.19 -55.63
N LYS A 116 -10.30 -23.60 -54.68
CA LYS A 116 -10.39 -24.93 -54.07
C LYS A 116 -11.40 -24.92 -52.92
N GLN A 117 -12.15 -26.01 -52.87
CA GLN A 117 -13.43 -26.17 -52.22
C GLN A 117 -13.37 -26.13 -50.69
N LYS A 118 -14.55 -25.83 -50.14
CA LYS A 118 -14.94 -25.79 -48.73
C LYS A 118 -14.44 -27.02 -47.96
N ALA A 119 -13.88 -26.77 -46.78
CA ALA A 119 -13.98 -27.69 -45.65
C ALA A 119 -14.40 -26.90 -44.41
N ALA A 120 -15.42 -27.40 -43.73
CA ALA A 120 -16.16 -26.73 -42.67
C ALA A 120 -15.37 -26.63 -41.36
N LYS A 121 -15.74 -25.61 -40.57
CA LYS A 121 -15.26 -25.29 -39.22
C LYS A 121 -15.45 -26.44 -38.24
N PRO A 122 -14.73 -26.43 -37.10
CA PRO A 122 -15.46 -26.39 -35.84
C PRO A 122 -15.19 -25.12 -35.04
N VAL A 123 -16.29 -24.47 -34.66
CA VAL A 123 -16.34 -23.27 -33.81
C VAL A 123 -16.16 -23.70 -32.36
N GLN A 124 -15.10 -23.24 -31.68
CA GLN A 124 -15.06 -23.25 -30.22
C GLN A 124 -15.69 -21.95 -29.70
N VAL A 125 -16.92 -22.06 -29.21
CA VAL A 125 -17.60 -21.00 -28.46
C VAL A 125 -16.91 -20.87 -27.11
N LYS A 126 -16.28 -19.73 -26.83
CA LYS A 126 -15.90 -19.36 -25.46
C LYS A 126 -17.05 -18.53 -24.85
N ALA A 127 -17.49 -18.98 -23.69
CA ALA A 127 -18.65 -18.51 -22.93
C ALA A 127 -18.60 -17.01 -22.56
N PRO A 128 -19.76 -16.37 -22.32
CA PRO A 128 -19.84 -14.94 -22.00
C PRO A 128 -19.28 -14.61 -20.61
N ARG A 129 -18.67 -13.43 -20.52
CA ARG A 129 -18.08 -12.85 -19.30
C ARG A 129 -19.20 -12.25 -18.43
N VAL A 130 -19.27 -12.68 -17.17
CA VAL A 130 -20.18 -12.17 -16.13
C VAL A 130 -19.40 -11.18 -15.25
N GLY A 131 -20.00 -10.03 -14.93
CA GLY A 131 -19.60 -9.14 -13.82
C GLY A 131 -18.43 -8.20 -14.10
#